data_AF-A0A9X9WBP8-F1
#
_entry.id   AF-A0A9X9WBP8-F1
#
_cell.length_a   1.000
_cell.length_b   1.000
_cell.length_c   1.000
_cell.angle_alpha   90.00
_cell.angle_beta   90.00
_cell.angle_gamma   90.00
#
_symmetry.space_group_name_H-M   'P 1'
#
loop_
_entity.id
_entity.type
_entity.pdbx_description
1 polymer ?
#
loop_
_entity_poly.entity_id
_entity_poly.type
_entity_poly.pdbx_seq_one_letter_code
_entity_poly.pdbx_strand_id
1 'polypeptide(L)'
;MSHSVLCGDFAHYQDPDEEWSVDGFRTAEAAAEYARRFVRDQIEGLRGEYASPEALRDAYLSFGEYAIAPGFDLQAWLAHCIANPAARKADTDYQALDPSA
;
A
#
# COMPACT_ATOMS: atom_id res chain seq x y z
N MET A 1 7.21 -5.99 -21.88
CA MET A 1 7.59 -5.11 -20.76
C MET A 1 6.88 -5.63 -19.53
N SER A 2 7.60 -5.86 -18.43
CA SER A 2 7.01 -6.15 -17.12
C SER A 2 6.78 -4.84 -16.38
N HIS A 3 5.74 -4.80 -15.55
CA HIS A 3 5.45 -3.67 -14.66
C HIS A 3 5.98 -3.97 -13.26
N SER A 4 6.20 -2.92 -12.48
CA SER A 4 6.73 -2.99 -11.12
C SER A 4 5.96 -2.09 -10.17
N VAL A 5 6.09 -2.39 -8.88
CA VAL A 5 5.64 -1.55 -7.77
C VAL A 5 6.87 -1.19 -6.95
N LEU A 6 7.08 0.10 -6.69
CA LEU A 6 8.09 0.57 -5.74
C LEU A 6 7.43 0.67 -4.37
N CYS A 7 8.02 0.04 -3.37
CA CYS A 7 7.60 0.09 -1.98
C CYS A 7 8.71 0.70 -1.11
N GLY A 8 8.31 1.25 0.03
CA GLY A 8 9.21 1.83 1.02
C GLY A 8 8.42 2.24 2.26
N ASP A 9 9.10 2.79 3.26
CA ASP A 9 8.47 3.32 4.47
C ASP A 9 8.61 4.85 4.56
N PHE A 10 7.66 5.50 5.23
CA PHE A 10 7.69 6.96 5.35
C PHE A 10 8.79 7.50 6.27
N ALA A 11 9.37 6.68 7.15
CA ALA A 11 10.46 7.10 8.02
C ALA A 11 11.79 7.25 7.25
N HIS A 12 11.98 6.48 6.18
CA HIS A 12 13.13 6.52 5.27
C HIS A 12 12.75 6.98 3.86
N TYR A 13 11.75 7.87 3.74
CA TYR A 13 11.24 8.30 2.44
C TYR A 13 12.36 8.83 1.52
N GLN A 14 12.43 8.28 0.30
CA GLN A 14 13.46 8.55 -0.72
C GLN A 14 14.88 8.08 -0.37
N ASP A 15 15.04 7.21 0.61
CA ASP A 15 16.28 6.45 0.80
C ASP A 15 16.27 5.22 -0.12
N PRO A 16 17.09 5.20 -1.20
CA PRO A 16 17.08 4.09 -2.16
C PRO A 16 17.58 2.77 -1.56
N ASP A 17 18.26 2.79 -0.40
CA ASP A 17 18.71 1.57 0.28
C ASP A 17 17.58 0.93 1.12
N GLU A 18 16.52 1.69 1.45
CA GLU A 18 15.35 1.23 2.22
C GLU A 18 14.11 1.03 1.33
N GLU A 19 14.16 1.46 0.06
CA GLU A 19 13.14 1.17 -0.94
C GLU A 19 13.37 -0.18 -1.63
N TRP A 20 12.29 -0.90 -1.94
CA TRP A 20 12.36 -2.16 -2.70
C TRP A 20 11.36 -2.18 -3.85
N SER A 21 11.71 -2.87 -4.93
CA SER A 21 10.83 -3.08 -6.07
C SER A 21 10.24 -4.48 -6.07
N VAL A 22 8.95 -4.56 -6.35
CA VAL A 22 8.26 -5.81 -6.68
C VAL A 22 8.05 -5.82 -8.19
N ASP A 23 8.76 -6.71 -8.88
CA ASP A 23 8.77 -6.79 -10.34
C ASP A 23 7.93 -7.96 -10.87
N GLY A 24 7.67 -7.95 -12.19
CA GLY A 24 7.10 -9.10 -12.89
C GLY A 24 5.58 -9.04 -13.14
N PHE A 25 4.93 -7.93 -12.81
CA PHE A 25 3.51 -7.75 -13.09
C PHE A 25 3.24 -7.71 -14.60
N ARG A 26 2.22 -8.46 -15.05
CA ARG A 26 1.86 -8.57 -16.47
C ARG A 26 1.24 -7.30 -17.04
N THR A 27 0.58 -6.49 -16.21
CA THR A 27 -0.06 -5.23 -16.60
C THR A 27 0.10 -4.17 -15.52
N ALA A 28 -0.09 -2.90 -15.87
CA ALA A 28 -0.09 -1.79 -14.93
C ALA A 28 -1.23 -1.91 -13.90
N GLU A 29 -2.39 -2.43 -14.32
CA GLU A 29 -3.54 -2.63 -13.45
C GLU A 29 -3.25 -3.69 -12.36
N ALA A 30 -2.49 -4.73 -12.70
CA ALA A 30 -2.07 -5.73 -11.73
C ALA A 30 -1.11 -5.14 -10.68
N ALA A 31 -0.15 -4.32 -11.12
CA ALA A 31 0.74 -3.60 -10.21
C ALA A 31 -0.02 -2.61 -9.31
N ALA A 32 -0.98 -1.86 -9.88
CA ALA A 32 -1.82 -0.93 -9.12
C ALA A 32 -2.73 -1.65 -8.10
N GLU A 33 -3.25 -2.83 -8.44
CA GLU A 33 -4.04 -3.64 -7.51
C GLU A 33 -3.20 -4.19 -6.36
N TYR A 34 -1.96 -4.62 -6.64
CA TYR A 34 -1.01 -4.97 -5.58
C TYR A 34 -0.78 -3.77 -4.64
N ALA A 35 -0.45 -2.59 -5.18
CA ALA A 35 -0.21 -1.38 -4.40
C ALA A 35 -1.42 -0.99 -3.55
N ARG A 36 -2.65 -1.13 -4.07
CA ARG A 36 -3.88 -0.89 -3.31
C ARG A 36 -4.01 -1.80 -2.10
N ARG A 37 -3.80 -3.12 -2.28
CA ARG A 37 -3.93 -4.09 -1.18
C ARG A 37 -2.82 -3.94 -0.17
N PHE A 38 -1.60 -3.65 -0.63
CA PHE A 38 -0.45 -3.38 0.22
C PHE A 38 -0.73 -2.21 1.18
N VAL A 39 -1.10 -1.05 0.63
CA VAL A 39 -1.46 0.13 1.43
C VAL A 39 -2.65 -0.14 2.35
N ARG A 40 -3.64 -0.90 1.88
CA ARG A 40 -4.81 -1.23 2.70
C ARG A 40 -4.44 -2.11 3.89
N ASP A 41 -3.57 -3.10 3.70
CA ASP A 41 -3.08 -3.97 4.79
C ASP A 41 -2.40 -3.15 5.89
N GLN A 42 -1.55 -2.19 5.52
CA GLN A 42 -0.89 -1.27 6.45
C GLN A 42 -1.91 -0.45 7.26
N ILE A 43 -2.90 0.15 6.59
CA ILE A 43 -3.93 0.96 7.24
C ILE A 43 -4.79 0.11 8.20
N GLU A 44 -5.18 -1.09 7.79
CA GLU A 44 -5.99 -1.98 8.64
C GLU A 44 -5.19 -2.52 9.84
N GLY A 45 -3.88 -2.72 9.68
CA GLY A 45 -2.98 -3.05 10.80
C GLY A 45 -2.95 -1.96 11.88
N LEU A 46 -2.94 -0.69 11.46
CA LEU A 46 -2.94 0.46 12.38
C LEU A 46 -4.34 0.78 12.96
N ARG A 47 -5.42 0.40 12.28
CA ARG A 47 -6.79 0.81 12.67
C ARG A 47 -7.19 0.38 14.09
N GLY A 48 -6.66 -0.73 14.59
CA GLY A 48 -6.92 -1.20 15.95
C GLY A 48 -6.36 -0.28 17.04
N GLU A 49 -5.32 0.49 16.72
CA GLU A 49 -4.58 1.34 17.66
C GLU A 49 -5.02 2.81 17.57
N TYR A 50 -5.49 3.25 16.40
CA TYR A 50 -5.84 4.65 16.13
C TYR A 50 -7.33 4.79 15.77
N ALA A 51 -8.15 5.18 16.75
CA ALA A 51 -9.60 5.20 16.61
C ALA A 51 -10.17 6.35 15.75
N SER A 52 -9.43 7.45 15.59
CA SER A 52 -9.89 8.60 14.78
C SER A 52 -9.32 8.55 13.36
N PRO A 53 -10.09 8.94 12.32
CA PRO A 53 -9.61 9.02 10.94
C PRO A 53 -8.34 9.85 10.76
N GLU A 54 -8.23 10.98 11.48
CA GLU A 54 -7.06 11.88 11.43
C GLU A 54 -5.83 11.20 12.05
N ALA A 55 -5.94 10.67 13.28
CA ALA A 55 -4.83 9.94 13.89
C ALA A 55 -4.40 8.70 13.08
N LEU A 56 -5.33 8.00 12.44
CA LEU A 56 -5.00 6.87 11.57
C LEU A 56 -4.22 7.31 10.32
N ARG A 57 -4.62 8.45 9.72
CA ARG A 57 -3.88 9.06 8.62
C ARG A 57 -2.47 9.43 9.05
N ASP A 58 -2.33 10.12 10.18
CA ASP A 58 -1.04 10.60 10.68
C ASP A 58 -0.13 9.43 11.07
N ALA A 59 -0.69 8.39 11.70
CA ALA A 59 0.03 7.16 12.02
C ALA A 59 0.55 6.46 10.75
N TYR A 60 -0.29 6.31 9.73
CA TYR A 60 0.13 5.73 8.46
C TYR A 60 1.24 6.54 7.79
N LEU A 61 1.14 7.87 7.78
CA LEU A 61 2.17 8.75 7.20
C LEU A 61 3.46 8.84 8.05
N SER A 62 3.45 8.32 9.28
CA SER A 62 4.63 8.33 10.16
C SER A 62 5.30 6.96 10.26
N PHE A 63 4.53 5.88 10.21
CA PHE A 63 4.99 4.52 10.51
C PHE A 63 4.62 3.49 9.44
N GLY A 64 3.76 3.86 8.49
CA GLY A 64 3.29 2.95 7.46
C GLY A 64 4.26 2.84 6.29
N GLU A 65 4.05 1.80 5.49
CA GLU A 65 4.73 1.59 4.23
C GLU A 65 3.89 2.11 3.06
N TYR A 66 4.52 2.74 2.08
CA TYR A 66 3.89 3.22 0.86
C TYR A 66 4.17 2.28 -0.32
N ALA A 67 3.31 2.39 -1.33
CA ALA A 67 3.52 1.77 -2.64
C ALA A 67 3.28 2.80 -3.74
N ILE A 68 4.07 2.71 -4.81
CA ILE A 68 3.96 3.55 -6.01
C ILE A 68 3.88 2.62 -7.22
N ALA A 69 2.83 2.82 -8.03
CA ALA A 69 2.61 2.07 -9.26
C ALA A 69 2.00 2.98 -10.33
N PRO A 70 2.21 2.71 -11.63
CA PRO A 70 1.54 3.45 -12.70
C PRO A 70 0.02 3.44 -12.53
N GLY A 71 -0.60 4.63 -12.51
CA GLY A 71 -2.05 4.78 -12.37
C GLY A 71 -2.59 4.58 -10.94
N PHE A 72 -1.73 4.45 -9.94
CA PHE A 72 -2.11 4.40 -8.53
C PHE A 72 -1.92 5.76 -7.85
N ASP A 73 -3.00 6.29 -7.26
CA ASP A 73 -2.98 7.51 -6.44
C ASP A 73 -3.05 7.13 -4.96
N LEU A 74 -1.92 7.23 -4.27
CA LEU A 74 -1.79 6.90 -2.86
C LEU A 74 -2.66 7.79 -1.96
N GLN A 75 -2.73 9.09 -2.23
CA GLN A 75 -3.45 10.02 -1.36
C GLN A 75 -4.97 9.81 -1.44
N ALA A 76 -5.48 9.63 -2.65
CA ALA A 76 -6.89 9.31 -2.86
C ALA A 76 -7.24 7.94 -2.26
N TRP A 77 -6.36 6.95 -2.42
CA TRP A 77 -6.57 5.60 -1.90
C TRP A 77 -6.50 5.51 -0.37
N LEU A 78 -5.57 6.22 0.26
CA LEU A 78 -5.47 6.37 1.71
C LEU A 78 -6.78 6.91 2.29
N ALA A 79 -7.31 8.00 1.71
CA ALA A 79 -8.58 8.57 2.13
C ALA A 79 -9.75 7.59 1.98
N HIS A 80 -9.77 6.82 0.88
CA HIS A 80 -10.77 5.77 0.67
C HIS A 80 -10.69 4.68 1.74
N CYS A 81 -9.50 4.15 2.03
CA CYS A 81 -9.32 3.09 3.01
C CYS A 81 -9.71 3.53 4.41
N ILE A 82 -9.34 4.76 4.82
CA ILE A 82 -9.73 5.30 6.14
C ILE A 82 -11.26 5.34 6.27
N ALA A 83 -11.96 5.82 5.24
CA ALA A 83 -13.42 5.93 5.23
C ALA A 83 -14.15 4.58 5.04
N ASN A 84 -13.50 3.59 4.43
CA ASN A 84 -14.09 2.31 4.08
C ASN A 84 -13.20 1.16 4.59
N PRO A 85 -13.40 0.70 5.83
CA PRO A 85 -12.65 -0.43 6.37
C PRO A 85 -12.72 -1.67 5.46
N ALA A 86 -11.65 -2.45 5.43
CA ALA A 86 -11.65 -3.73 4.72
C ALA A 86 -12.75 -4.66 5.25
N ALA A 87 -13.48 -5.33 4.35
CA ALA A 87 -14.58 -6.21 4.73
C ALA A 87 -14.19 -7.69 4.67
N ARG A 88 -13.16 -8.03 3.87
CA ARG A 88 -12.72 -9.41 3.61
C ARG A 88 -11.21 -9.47 3.57
N LYS A 89 -10.62 -10.62 3.91
CA LYS A 89 -9.16 -10.81 3.85
C LYS A 89 -8.58 -10.52 2.46
N ALA A 90 -9.31 -10.87 1.39
CA ALA A 90 -8.90 -10.59 0.01
C ALA A 90 -8.70 -9.09 -0.30
N ASP A 91 -9.28 -8.18 0.51
CA ASP A 91 -9.12 -6.74 0.32
C ASP A 91 -7.74 -6.24 0.79
N THR A 92 -7.02 -7.02 1.62
CA THR A 92 -5.66 -6.71 2.12
C THR A 92 -4.61 -7.75 1.71
N ASP A 93 -5.01 -8.88 1.14
CA ASP A 93 -4.11 -9.94 0.72
C ASP A 93 -3.37 -9.57 -0.58
N TYR A 94 -2.32 -8.77 -0.42
CA TYR A 94 -1.42 -8.34 -1.50
C TYR A 94 -0.42 -9.43 -1.86
N GLN A 95 -0.05 -10.30 -0.92
CA GLN A 95 0.88 -11.41 -1.15
C GLN A 95 0.33 -12.41 -2.17
N ALA A 96 -0.98 -12.64 -2.17
CA ALA A 96 -1.65 -13.44 -3.21
C ALA A 96 -1.52 -12.86 -4.63
N LEU A 97 -1.04 -11.62 -4.78
CA LEU A 97 -0.80 -10.95 -6.07
C LEU A 97 0.68 -10.83 -6.41
N ASP A 98 1.59 -11.27 -5.55
CA ASP A 98 3.02 -11.21 -5.80
C ASP A 98 3.39 -12.08 -7.02
N PRO A 99 3.99 -11.52 -8.09
CA PRO A 99 4.37 -12.27 -9.28
C PRO A 99 5.45 -13.34 -9.05
N SER A 100 6.16 -13.26 -7.91
CA SER A 100 7.26 -14.15 -7.55
C SER A 100 6.89 -15.25 -6.53
N ALA A 101 5.66 -15.23 -6.01
CA ALA A 101 5.13 -16.22 -5.07
C ALA A 101 4.88 -17.60 -5.70
#